data_AF-A0A7I8MT84-F1
#
_entry.id   AF-A0A7I8MT84-F1
#
_cell.length_a   1.000
_cell.length_b   1.000
_cell.length_c   1.000
_cell.angle_alpha   90.00
_cell.angle_beta   90.00
_cell.angle_gamma   90.00
#
_symmetry.space_group_name_H-M   'P 1'
#
loop_
_entity.id
_entity.type
_entity.pdbx_description
1 polymer ?
#
loop_
_entity_poly.entity_id
_entity_poly.type
_entity_poly.pdbx_seq_one_letter_code
_entity_poly.pdbx_strand_id
1 'polypeptide(L)'
;MNSSRQCNGSKGSLRQSAGGPISNRGRPAHSMNRRLHGCVSEFLSNGPAARALETLLEALEPETDVFVVGGVLRNLAAKMLHGASPPTEDIDIFLSNCDSLPTLSPVTVTDLGGIQWLPRTCPISFDICLLKNFVILRKYRMSPSLENLMASIDFTMNALVYDVRRKHLLDGGATDDIGKHLMEFNSPMFYSRPLTAYRILLLRQKTGFMLSSAVFQYIKQQIDIDTLLALQKILSARFDRDGRDALWQEYDRLCAFPDYDAYRANAAEAVMVRTYGSSLD
;
A
#
# COMPACT_ATOMS: atom_id res chain seq x y z
N MET A 1 1.58 5.09 76.23
CA MET A 1 2.47 5.97 77.02
C MET A 1 3.60 6.45 76.12
N ASN A 2 3.87 7.74 76.19
CA ASN A 2 4.67 8.61 75.33
C ASN A 2 6.08 8.10 74.96
N SER A 3 6.55 8.41 73.75
CA SER A 3 7.57 9.47 73.61
C SER A 3 7.79 9.89 72.15
N SER A 4 7.47 11.15 71.91
CA SER A 4 7.80 11.99 70.77
C SER A 4 9.29 12.36 70.71
N ARG A 5 9.86 12.49 69.50
CA ARG A 5 10.93 13.45 69.18
C ARG A 5 10.76 13.97 67.75
N GLN A 6 10.40 15.25 67.65
CA GLN A 6 10.67 16.13 66.52
C GLN A 6 12.07 16.73 66.68
N CYS A 7 12.77 16.96 65.57
CA CYS A 7 13.69 18.09 65.40
C CYS A 7 13.59 18.61 63.96
N ASN A 8 13.41 19.93 63.86
CA ASN A 8 13.26 20.70 62.63
C ASN A 8 14.61 21.09 62.00
N GLY A 9 14.64 21.12 60.67
CA GLY A 9 14.96 22.34 59.92
C GLY A 9 16.41 22.59 59.50
N SER A 10 16.64 22.65 58.19
CA SER A 10 17.44 23.72 57.58
C SER A 10 17.13 23.87 56.09
N LYS A 11 16.92 25.14 55.72
CA LYS A 11 16.52 25.67 54.42
C LYS A 11 17.63 25.53 53.38
N GLY A 12 17.24 25.17 52.16
CA GLY A 12 18.04 25.33 50.94
C GLY A 12 17.13 25.82 49.82
N SER A 13 16.95 27.13 49.72
CA SER A 13 16.30 27.81 48.61
C SER A 13 17.29 27.90 47.45
N LEU A 14 16.96 27.34 46.29
CA LEU A 14 17.59 27.68 45.01
C LEU A 14 16.58 27.48 43.87
N ARG A 15 15.98 28.62 43.50
CA ARG A 15 15.60 29.06 42.15
C ARG A 15 14.72 28.16 41.27
N GLN A 16 13.54 28.71 41.02
CA GLN A 16 12.74 28.52 39.81
C GLN A 16 13.61 28.60 38.54
N SER A 17 13.48 27.61 37.68
CA SER A 17 13.64 27.78 36.24
C SER A 17 12.48 27.07 35.54
N ALA A 18 11.66 27.89 34.90
CA ALA A 18 10.58 27.51 34.01
C ALA A 18 11.08 26.59 32.89
N GLY A 19 10.22 25.66 32.47
CA GLY A 19 10.49 24.76 31.35
C GLY A 19 9.71 23.47 31.50
N GLY A 20 8.38 23.54 31.49
CA GLY A 20 7.56 22.33 31.40
C GLY A 20 7.89 21.57 30.11
N PRO A 21 7.89 20.22 30.10
CA PRO A 21 7.86 19.51 28.85
C PRO A 21 6.49 19.79 28.22
N ILE A 22 6.50 20.55 27.13
CA ILE A 22 5.33 20.69 26.26
C ILE A 22 4.94 19.27 25.85
N SER A 23 3.86 18.81 26.46
CA SER A 23 3.16 17.60 26.12
C SER A 23 2.71 17.71 24.66
N ASN A 24 3.49 17.14 23.74
CA ASN A 24 3.09 16.88 22.35
C ASN A 24 2.05 15.74 22.25
N ARG A 25 1.12 15.68 23.19
CA ARG A 25 -0.02 14.75 23.19
C ARG A 25 -1.17 15.44 22.47
N GLY A 26 -1.36 15.16 21.18
CA GLY A 26 -2.60 15.57 20.50
C GLY A 26 -2.65 15.69 18.98
N ARG A 27 -1.60 15.38 18.20
CA ARG A 27 -1.73 15.33 16.72
C ARG A 27 -0.87 14.24 16.08
N PRO A 28 -1.47 13.13 15.60
CA PRO A 28 -0.80 12.42 14.50
C PRO A 28 -1.72 11.90 13.37
N ALA A 29 -2.73 11.07 13.64
CA ALA A 29 -3.43 10.32 12.56
C ALA A 29 -4.44 11.16 11.74
N HIS A 30 -5.28 11.96 12.41
CA HIS A 30 -6.34 12.74 11.74
C HIS A 30 -5.81 13.84 10.80
N SER A 31 -4.66 14.44 11.11
CA SER A 31 -4.03 15.44 10.24
C SER A 31 -3.36 14.82 9.02
N MET A 32 -2.85 13.58 9.16
CA MET A 32 -2.17 12.88 8.08
C MET A 32 -3.16 12.37 7.03
N ASN A 33 -4.27 11.77 7.48
CA ASN A 33 -5.37 11.37 6.60
C ASN A 33 -5.97 12.56 5.84
N ARG A 34 -6.08 13.72 6.49
CA ARG A 34 -6.56 14.94 5.83
C ARG A 34 -5.59 15.42 4.73
N ARG A 35 -4.28 15.35 4.97
CA ARG A 35 -3.27 15.72 3.96
C ARG A 35 -3.29 14.75 2.78
N LEU A 36 -3.33 13.45 3.06
CA LEU A 36 -3.39 12.43 2.01
C LEU A 36 -4.67 12.56 1.19
N HIS A 37 -5.82 12.78 1.84
CA HIS A 37 -7.08 13.07 1.16
C HIS A 37 -6.94 14.28 0.23
N GLY A 38 -6.29 15.36 0.68
CA GLY A 38 -5.97 16.52 -0.16
C GLY A 38 -5.14 16.15 -1.39
N CYS A 39 -4.06 15.37 -1.22
CA CYS A 39 -3.22 14.92 -2.34
C CYS A 39 -3.99 14.04 -3.34
N VAL A 40 -4.84 13.13 -2.85
CA VAL A 40 -5.67 12.26 -3.70
C VAL A 40 -6.72 13.08 -4.44
N SER A 41 -7.40 13.99 -3.74
CA SER A 41 -8.39 14.88 -4.34
C SER A 41 -7.76 15.77 -5.39
N GLU A 42 -6.58 16.33 -5.15
CA GLU A 42 -5.85 17.15 -6.12
C GLU A 42 -5.48 16.33 -7.36
N PHE A 43 -4.92 15.13 -7.17
CA PHE A 43 -4.53 14.24 -8.27
C PHE A 43 -5.73 13.84 -9.15
N LEU A 44 -6.89 13.58 -8.55
CA LEU A 44 -8.09 13.15 -9.27
C LEU A 44 -8.97 14.30 -9.76
N SER A 45 -8.72 15.54 -9.33
CA SER A 45 -9.49 16.72 -9.77
C SER A 45 -8.70 17.65 -10.70
N ASN A 46 -7.38 17.50 -10.77
CA ASN A 46 -6.53 18.31 -11.63
C ASN A 46 -5.70 17.46 -12.61
N GLY A 47 -5.51 17.97 -13.83
CA GLY A 47 -4.63 17.36 -14.82
C GLY A 47 -5.26 16.22 -15.64
N PRO A 48 -4.43 15.39 -16.29
CA PRO A 48 -4.89 14.36 -17.22
C PRO A 48 -5.80 13.29 -16.61
N ALA A 49 -5.51 12.84 -15.38
CA ALA A 49 -6.29 11.81 -14.69
C ALA A 49 -7.71 12.30 -14.37
N ALA A 50 -7.87 13.58 -14.04
CA ALA A 50 -9.17 14.19 -13.76
C ALA A 50 -10.11 14.14 -14.98
N ARG A 51 -9.63 14.53 -16.16
CA ARG A 51 -10.43 14.50 -17.39
C ARG A 51 -10.84 13.08 -17.78
N ALA A 52 -9.93 12.12 -17.61
CA ALA A 52 -10.24 10.72 -17.85
C ALA A 52 -11.28 10.19 -16.85
N LEU A 53 -11.16 10.55 -15.57
CA LEU A 53 -12.14 10.20 -14.56
C LEU A 53 -13.50 10.83 -14.84
N GLU A 54 -13.56 12.09 -15.28
CA GLU A 54 -14.81 12.75 -15.72
C GLU A 54 -15.49 11.96 -16.85
N THR A 55 -14.75 11.61 -17.90
CA THR A 55 -15.28 10.78 -19.00
C THR A 55 -15.78 9.41 -18.52
N LEU A 56 -15.08 8.78 -17.57
CA LEU A 56 -15.55 7.53 -16.96
C LEU A 56 -16.86 7.76 -16.21
N LEU A 57 -16.96 8.82 -15.40
CA LEU A 57 -18.14 9.11 -14.60
C LEU A 57 -19.37 9.47 -15.45
N GLU A 58 -19.15 10.09 -16.62
CA GLU A 58 -20.19 10.36 -17.63
C GLU A 58 -20.71 9.08 -18.31
N ALA A 59 -19.87 8.05 -18.43
CA ALA A 59 -20.22 6.75 -19.00
C ALA A 59 -20.90 5.80 -17.99
N LEU A 60 -21.11 6.24 -16.76
CA LEU A 60 -21.67 5.43 -15.66
C LEU A 60 -22.98 6.03 -15.15
N GLU A 61 -23.89 5.15 -14.73
CA GLU A 61 -25.10 5.55 -14.02
C GLU A 61 -24.74 6.33 -12.72
N PRO A 62 -25.53 7.35 -12.34
CA PRO A 62 -25.26 8.17 -11.14
C PRO A 62 -25.10 7.38 -9.84
N GLU A 63 -25.83 6.27 -9.71
CA GLU A 63 -25.85 5.39 -8.54
C GLU A 63 -24.66 4.42 -8.47
N THR A 64 -23.85 4.36 -9.53
CA THR A 64 -22.65 3.52 -9.55
C THR A 64 -21.61 4.07 -8.57
N ASP A 65 -21.24 3.25 -7.59
CA ASP A 65 -20.14 3.53 -6.69
C ASP A 65 -18.81 3.29 -7.45
N VAL A 66 -17.86 4.21 -7.29
CA VAL A 66 -16.56 4.19 -7.98
C VAL A 66 -15.45 4.27 -6.93
N PHE A 67 -14.66 3.19 -6.82
CA PHE A 67 -13.58 3.07 -5.85
C PHE A 67 -12.24 3.02 -6.56
N VAL A 68 -11.38 4.01 -6.31
CA VAL A 68 -9.97 3.96 -6.69
C VAL A 68 -9.20 3.23 -5.59
N VAL A 69 -8.34 2.28 -5.95
CA VAL A 69 -7.62 1.44 -4.97
C VAL A 69 -6.15 1.26 -5.32
N GLY A 70 -5.38 0.73 -4.37
CA GLY A 70 -4.09 0.11 -4.68
C GLY A 70 -2.96 1.10 -5.00
N GLY A 71 -2.24 0.83 -6.09
CA GLY A 71 -0.89 1.34 -6.33
C GLY A 71 -0.79 2.87 -6.40
N VAL A 72 -1.77 3.53 -7.04
CA VAL A 72 -1.80 5.00 -7.15
C VAL A 72 -1.91 5.66 -5.77
N LEU A 73 -2.78 5.16 -4.89
CA LEU A 73 -2.98 5.73 -3.56
C LEU A 73 -1.75 5.51 -2.68
N ARG A 74 -1.15 4.31 -2.74
CA ARG A 74 0.14 4.03 -2.08
C ARG A 74 1.23 4.99 -2.55
N ASN A 75 1.35 5.22 -3.86
CA ASN A 75 2.39 6.09 -4.41
C ASN A 75 2.19 7.56 -3.96
N LEU A 76 0.95 8.05 -3.93
CA LEU A 76 0.63 9.39 -3.41
C LEU A 76 0.99 9.51 -1.92
N ALA A 77 0.65 8.51 -1.11
CA ALA A 77 1.03 8.46 0.30
C ALA A 77 2.56 8.41 0.49
N ALA A 78 3.26 7.57 -0.27
CA ALA A 78 4.72 7.47 -0.23
C ALA A 78 5.38 8.80 -0.61
N LYS A 79 4.92 9.46 -1.68
CA LYS A 79 5.43 10.78 -2.08
C LYS A 79 5.17 11.83 -1.00
N MET A 80 4.00 11.81 -0.37
CA MET A 80 3.68 12.72 0.73
C MET A 80 4.57 12.51 1.96
N LEU A 81 4.85 11.25 2.32
CA LEU A 81 5.57 10.87 3.55
C LEU A 81 7.09 10.87 3.39
N HIS A 82 7.59 10.52 2.22
CA HIS A 82 9.02 10.29 1.96
C HIS A 82 9.60 11.27 0.93
N GLY A 83 8.76 12.09 0.28
CA GLY A 83 9.17 13.01 -0.78
C GLY A 83 9.38 12.34 -2.14
N ALA A 84 9.34 11.00 -2.22
CA ALA A 84 9.53 10.23 -3.43
C ALA A 84 8.56 9.04 -3.50
N SER A 85 8.26 8.60 -4.71
CA SER A 85 7.47 7.40 -4.98
C SER A 85 7.88 6.77 -6.30
N PRO A 86 7.57 5.48 -6.53
CA PRO A 86 7.59 4.90 -7.86
C PRO A 86 6.65 5.67 -8.81
N PRO A 87 6.85 5.56 -10.14
CA PRO A 87 5.91 6.08 -11.11
C PRO A 87 4.53 5.39 -10.96
N THR A 88 3.48 6.13 -11.29
CA THR A 88 2.11 5.60 -11.39
C THR A 88 1.80 5.36 -12.86
N GLU A 89 1.66 4.09 -13.23
CA GLU A 89 1.45 3.62 -14.61
C GLU A 89 -0.03 3.34 -14.88
N ASP A 90 -0.77 3.04 -13.81
CA ASP A 90 -2.14 2.56 -13.81
C ASP A 90 -2.94 3.09 -12.59
N ILE A 91 -4.26 3.12 -12.75
CA ILE A 91 -5.26 3.41 -11.71
C ILE A 91 -6.22 2.23 -11.67
N ASP A 92 -6.16 1.44 -10.60
CA ASP A 92 -7.13 0.37 -10.33
C ASP A 92 -8.47 0.97 -9.87
N ILE A 93 -9.56 0.64 -10.56
CA ILE A 93 -10.92 1.07 -10.26
C ILE A 93 -11.84 -0.14 -10.09
N PHE A 94 -12.55 -0.17 -8.96
CA PHE A 94 -13.68 -1.07 -8.75
C PHE A 94 -15.00 -0.32 -8.84
N LEU A 95 -15.92 -0.87 -9.64
CA LEU A 95 -17.29 -0.37 -9.77
C LEU A 95 -18.25 -1.26 -8.97
N SER A 96 -19.15 -0.65 -8.21
CA SER A 96 -20.21 -1.34 -7.47
C SER A 96 -21.57 -0.71 -7.76
N ASN A 97 -22.65 -1.43 -7.44
CA ASN A 97 -24.03 -1.07 -7.78
C ASN A 97 -24.28 -0.94 -9.29
N CYS A 98 -23.52 -1.69 -10.09
CA CYS A 98 -23.73 -1.79 -11.52
C CYS A 98 -23.49 -3.24 -11.98
N ASP A 99 -24.12 -3.61 -13.09
CA ASP A 99 -24.07 -4.98 -13.59
C ASP A 99 -23.10 -5.21 -14.75
N SER A 100 -22.68 -4.14 -15.41
CA SER A 100 -21.82 -4.15 -16.59
C SER A 100 -20.74 -3.08 -16.50
N LEU A 101 -19.62 -3.33 -17.17
CA LEU A 101 -18.57 -2.33 -17.36
C LEU A 101 -19.06 -1.22 -18.31
N PRO A 102 -18.55 0.02 -18.18
CA PRO A 102 -18.91 1.11 -19.07
C PRO A 102 -18.41 0.87 -20.49
N THR A 103 -19.11 1.44 -21.47
CA THR A 103 -18.69 1.41 -22.87
C THR A 103 -17.65 2.50 -23.12
N LEU A 104 -16.38 2.12 -23.08
CA LEU A 104 -15.22 2.99 -23.33
C LEU A 104 -14.45 2.52 -24.56
N SER A 105 -13.67 3.41 -25.18
CA SER A 105 -12.84 3.06 -26.34
C SER A 105 -11.59 3.94 -26.45
N PRO A 106 -10.42 3.37 -26.81
CA PRO A 106 -10.14 1.94 -26.98
C PRO A 106 -9.90 1.22 -25.63
N VAL A 107 -10.28 -0.06 -25.52
CA VAL A 107 -10.07 -0.87 -24.31
C VAL A 107 -9.46 -2.24 -24.64
N THR A 108 -8.70 -2.78 -23.70
CA THR A 108 -8.22 -4.17 -23.71
C THR A 108 -8.94 -4.95 -22.61
N VAL A 109 -9.56 -6.08 -22.94
CA VAL A 109 -10.19 -6.95 -21.92
C VAL A 109 -9.11 -7.69 -21.16
N THR A 110 -9.20 -7.71 -19.83
CA THR A 110 -8.24 -8.42 -18.97
C THR A 110 -8.69 -9.86 -18.72
N ASP A 111 -7.74 -10.74 -18.41
CA ASP A 111 -8.00 -12.16 -18.10
C ASP A 111 -8.97 -12.35 -16.91
N LEU A 112 -9.11 -11.33 -16.07
CA LEU A 112 -9.97 -11.33 -14.88
C LEU A 112 -11.35 -10.72 -15.14
N GLY A 113 -11.70 -10.46 -16.41
CA GLY A 113 -13.00 -9.94 -16.81
C GLY A 113 -13.21 -8.46 -16.51
N GLY A 114 -12.11 -7.70 -16.32
CA GLY A 114 -12.12 -6.24 -16.33
C GLY A 114 -11.74 -5.68 -17.69
N ILE A 115 -11.58 -4.36 -17.76
CA ILE A 115 -11.04 -3.66 -18.92
C ILE A 115 -9.86 -2.79 -18.49
N GLN A 116 -8.83 -2.73 -19.33
CA GLN A 116 -7.80 -1.70 -19.27
C GLN A 116 -8.14 -0.65 -20.33
N TRP A 117 -8.41 0.56 -19.86
CA TRP A 117 -8.69 1.72 -20.70
C TRP A 117 -7.50 2.68 -20.67
N LEU A 118 -6.97 3.03 -21.84
CA LEU A 118 -5.95 4.07 -21.96
C LEU A 118 -6.57 5.30 -22.64
N PRO A 119 -7.01 6.31 -21.88
CA PRO A 119 -7.61 7.52 -22.43
C PRO A 119 -6.58 8.28 -23.27
N ARG A 120 -6.97 8.79 -24.45
CA ARG A 120 -6.07 9.62 -25.28
C ARG A 120 -5.54 10.87 -24.56
N THR A 121 -6.29 11.35 -23.57
CA THR A 121 -6.01 12.54 -22.79
C THR A 121 -5.10 12.27 -21.59
N CYS A 122 -4.79 11.00 -21.28
CA CYS A 122 -4.10 10.62 -20.06
C CYS A 122 -3.00 9.58 -20.34
N PRO A 123 -1.75 9.79 -19.89
CA PRO A 123 -0.70 8.80 -20.07
C PRO A 123 -0.81 7.60 -19.10
N ILE A 124 -1.79 7.63 -18.19
CA ILE A 124 -2.02 6.62 -17.16
C ILE A 124 -3.19 5.74 -17.61
N SER A 125 -3.01 4.43 -17.51
CA SER A 125 -4.06 3.46 -17.80
C SER A 125 -5.05 3.34 -16.64
N PHE A 126 -6.30 2.98 -16.94
CA PHE A 126 -7.37 2.78 -15.98
C PHE A 126 -7.79 1.32 -16.05
N ASP A 127 -7.48 0.56 -15.01
CA ASP A 127 -7.82 -0.85 -14.89
C ASP A 127 -9.14 -0.97 -14.13
N ILE A 128 -10.24 -1.14 -14.88
CA ILE A 128 -11.60 -1.05 -14.38
C ILE A 128 -12.20 -2.46 -14.27
N CYS A 129 -12.68 -2.80 -13.08
CA CYS A 129 -13.32 -4.08 -12.80
C CYS A 129 -14.62 -3.89 -12.03
N LEU A 130 -15.58 -4.81 -12.20
CA LEU A 130 -16.74 -4.88 -11.34
C LEU A 130 -16.34 -5.48 -9.99
N LEU A 131 -16.78 -4.88 -8.88
CA LEU A 131 -16.46 -5.37 -7.54
C LEU A 131 -16.95 -6.81 -7.32
N LYS A 132 -18.12 -7.17 -7.87
CA LYS A 132 -18.64 -8.55 -7.89
C LYS A 132 -17.74 -9.56 -8.60
N ASN A 133 -16.86 -9.07 -9.48
CA ASN A 133 -15.90 -9.90 -10.20
C ASN A 133 -14.53 -9.96 -9.51
N PHE A 134 -14.32 -9.23 -8.41
CA PHE A 134 -13.03 -9.26 -7.72
C PHE A 134 -12.70 -10.68 -7.26
N VAL A 135 -11.54 -11.17 -7.72
CA VAL A 135 -11.19 -12.60 -7.69
C VAL A 135 -11.16 -13.16 -6.27
N ILE A 136 -10.71 -12.34 -5.31
CA ILE A 136 -10.62 -12.75 -3.90
C ILE A 136 -12.03 -12.89 -3.32
N LEU A 137 -12.92 -11.92 -3.55
CA LEU A 137 -14.30 -12.02 -3.05
C LEU A 137 -15.01 -13.25 -3.62
N ARG A 138 -14.84 -13.52 -4.92
CA ARG A 138 -15.40 -14.73 -5.55
C ARG A 138 -14.83 -16.01 -4.96
N LYS A 139 -13.51 -16.10 -4.81
CA LYS A 139 -12.82 -17.27 -4.27
C LYS A 139 -13.29 -17.60 -2.85
N TYR A 140 -13.46 -16.57 -2.03
CA TYR A 140 -13.86 -16.70 -0.62
C TYR A 140 -15.37 -16.54 -0.38
N ARG A 141 -16.18 -16.46 -1.44
CA ARG A 141 -17.65 -16.34 -1.40
C ARG A 141 -18.14 -15.16 -0.54
N MET A 142 -17.44 -14.04 -0.62
CA MET A 142 -17.77 -12.81 0.09
C MET A 142 -18.73 -11.95 -0.73
N SER A 143 -19.54 -11.14 -0.06
CA SER A 143 -20.37 -10.14 -0.74
C SER A 143 -19.51 -9.02 -1.33
N PRO A 144 -19.89 -8.45 -2.49
CA PRO A 144 -19.18 -7.32 -3.09
C PRO A 144 -19.50 -6.02 -2.35
N SER A 145 -18.78 -5.76 -1.27
CA SER A 145 -18.89 -4.54 -0.47
C SER A 145 -17.54 -3.84 -0.34
N LEU A 146 -17.57 -2.53 -0.07
CA LEU A 146 -16.36 -1.75 0.21
C LEU A 146 -15.58 -2.30 1.41
N GLU A 147 -16.28 -2.75 2.45
CA GLU A 147 -15.66 -3.40 3.63
C GLU A 147 -14.89 -4.66 3.23
N ASN A 148 -15.51 -5.53 2.44
CA ASN A 148 -14.86 -6.76 1.98
C ASN A 148 -13.73 -6.47 1.00
N LEU A 149 -13.84 -5.44 0.15
CA LEU A 149 -12.75 -4.97 -0.70
C LEU A 149 -11.53 -4.59 0.15
N MET A 150 -11.72 -3.72 1.14
CA MET A 150 -10.66 -3.32 2.08
C MET A 150 -10.02 -4.51 2.79
N ALA A 151 -10.83 -5.43 3.31
CA ALA A 151 -10.37 -6.61 4.05
C ALA A 151 -9.69 -7.69 3.17
N SER A 152 -9.81 -7.59 1.85
CA SER A 152 -9.27 -8.57 0.89
C SER A 152 -8.10 -8.08 0.06
N ILE A 153 -7.70 -6.81 0.19
CA ILE A 153 -6.42 -6.34 -0.31
C ILE A 153 -5.30 -7.09 0.43
N ASP A 154 -4.28 -7.52 -0.30
CA ASP A 154 -3.26 -8.42 0.19
C ASP A 154 -2.25 -7.77 1.13
N PHE A 155 -1.76 -6.57 0.81
CA PHE A 155 -0.77 -5.84 1.62
C PHE A 155 -1.35 -4.55 2.20
N THR A 156 -0.99 -4.25 3.46
CA THR A 156 -1.47 -3.07 4.20
C THR A 156 -1.12 -1.77 3.48
N MET A 157 0.09 -1.64 2.93
CA MET A 157 0.50 -0.47 2.16
C MET A 157 -0.37 -0.20 0.91
N ASN A 158 -1.16 -1.16 0.44
CA ASN A 158 -2.12 -1.00 -0.66
C ASN A 158 -3.57 -0.86 -0.16
N ALA A 159 -3.82 -1.00 1.15
CA ALA A 159 -5.15 -0.95 1.77
C ALA A 159 -5.64 0.49 1.95
N LEU A 160 -5.58 1.27 0.86
CA LEU A 160 -6.20 2.58 0.70
C LEU A 160 -7.30 2.44 -0.35
N VAL A 161 -8.46 3.02 -0.05
CA VAL A 161 -9.56 3.12 -1.01
C VAL A 161 -10.11 4.53 -1.00
N TYR A 162 -10.24 5.13 -2.17
CA TYR A 162 -10.89 6.41 -2.35
C TYR A 162 -12.23 6.23 -3.04
N ASP A 163 -13.31 6.52 -2.32
CA ASP A 163 -14.66 6.64 -2.88
C ASP A 163 -14.75 7.97 -3.62
N VAL A 164 -14.80 7.89 -4.95
CA VAL A 164 -14.79 9.04 -5.84
C VAL A 164 -16.07 9.86 -5.68
N ARG A 165 -17.22 9.20 -5.59
CA ARG A 165 -18.54 9.86 -5.54
C ARG A 165 -18.72 10.58 -4.19
N ARG A 166 -18.35 9.93 -3.08
CA ARG A 166 -18.47 10.51 -1.73
C ARG A 166 -17.27 11.36 -1.33
N LYS A 167 -16.21 11.39 -2.16
CA LYS A 167 -14.93 12.06 -1.90
C LYS A 167 -14.35 11.69 -0.55
N HIS A 168 -14.35 10.39 -0.25
CA HIS A 168 -13.93 9.86 1.05
C HIS A 168 -12.77 8.90 0.89
N LEU A 169 -11.70 9.12 1.66
CA LEU A 169 -10.54 8.24 1.70
C LEU A 169 -10.64 7.33 2.93
N LEU A 170 -10.60 6.03 2.70
CA LEU A 170 -10.49 5.01 3.73
C LEU A 170 -9.06 4.50 3.80
N ASP A 171 -8.55 4.37 5.03
CA ASP A 171 -7.20 3.89 5.31
C ASP A 171 -7.28 2.68 6.24
N GLY A 172 -6.84 1.53 5.73
CA GLY A 172 -6.77 0.25 6.43
C GLY A 172 -5.48 0.05 7.22
N GLY A 173 -4.77 1.12 7.58
CA GLY A 173 -3.44 1.08 8.22
C GLY A 173 -2.28 1.26 7.23
N ALA A 174 -2.58 1.60 5.98
CA ALA A 174 -1.61 1.79 4.92
C ALA A 174 -0.65 2.94 5.21
N THR A 175 -1.14 4.08 5.70
CA THR A 175 -0.29 5.25 5.97
C THR A 175 0.79 4.95 7.02
N ASP A 176 0.45 4.15 8.03
CA ASP A 176 1.39 3.76 9.09
C ASP A 176 2.50 2.85 8.55
N ASP A 177 2.15 1.87 7.72
CA ASP A 177 3.13 0.92 7.16
C ASP A 177 3.95 1.53 6.02
N ILE A 178 3.35 2.38 5.20
CA ILE A 178 4.08 3.23 4.25
C ILE A 178 5.07 4.09 5.04
N GLY A 179 4.64 4.77 6.10
CA GLY A 179 5.51 5.57 6.98
C GLY A 179 6.75 4.82 7.48
N LYS A 180 6.61 3.51 7.75
CA LYS A 180 7.69 2.63 8.22
C LYS A 180 8.48 1.94 7.10
N HIS A 181 8.15 2.19 5.82
CA HIS A 181 8.65 1.42 4.68
C HIS A 181 8.44 -0.09 4.86
N LEU A 182 7.25 -0.50 5.34
CA LEU A 182 6.91 -1.87 5.69
C LEU A 182 5.90 -2.46 4.70
N MET A 183 6.16 -3.70 4.28
CA MET A 183 5.24 -4.55 3.55
C MET A 183 4.75 -5.65 4.49
N GLU A 184 3.52 -5.49 4.97
CA GLU A 184 2.82 -6.44 5.84
C GLU A 184 1.59 -6.99 5.11
N PHE A 185 1.20 -8.23 5.41
CA PHE A 185 -0.07 -8.76 4.93
C PHE A 185 -1.24 -8.04 5.62
N ASN A 186 -2.13 -7.46 4.83
CA ASN A 186 -3.41 -6.96 5.31
C ASN A 186 -4.44 -8.09 5.45
N SER A 187 -4.34 -9.09 4.57
CA SER A 187 -5.29 -10.18 4.50
C SER A 187 -4.59 -11.54 4.33
N PRO A 188 -5.05 -12.59 5.02
CA PRO A 188 -4.60 -13.96 4.74
C PRO A 188 -5.28 -14.56 3.49
N MET A 189 -6.19 -13.81 2.84
CA MET A 189 -6.99 -14.28 1.71
C MET A 189 -6.22 -14.20 0.39
N PHE A 190 -5.32 -15.16 0.18
CA PHE A 190 -4.50 -15.22 -1.03
C PHE A 190 -5.23 -15.86 -2.21
N TYR A 191 -5.02 -15.34 -3.43
CA TYR A 191 -5.54 -15.99 -4.64
C TYR A 191 -4.86 -17.34 -4.89
N SER A 192 -3.54 -17.37 -4.94
CA SER A 192 -2.74 -18.59 -5.07
C SER A 192 -1.34 -18.34 -4.55
N ARG A 193 -0.63 -19.40 -4.13
CA ARG A 193 0.73 -19.24 -3.62
C ARG A 193 1.69 -18.58 -4.63
N PRO A 194 1.71 -18.98 -5.92
CA PRO A 194 2.59 -18.36 -6.91
C PRO A 194 2.30 -16.88 -7.14
N LEU A 195 1.01 -16.48 -7.16
CA LEU A 195 0.67 -15.07 -7.37
C LEU A 195 0.99 -14.22 -6.14
N THR A 196 0.82 -14.74 -4.93
CA THR A 196 1.28 -14.04 -3.72
C THR A 196 2.80 -13.86 -3.74
N ALA A 197 3.57 -14.92 -4.03
CA ALA A 197 5.03 -14.84 -4.14
C ALA A 197 5.47 -13.82 -5.21
N TYR A 198 4.87 -13.87 -6.39
CA TYR A 198 5.08 -12.89 -7.46
C TYR A 198 4.84 -11.46 -6.98
N ARG A 199 3.71 -11.21 -6.32
CA ARG A 199 3.34 -9.88 -5.83
C ARG A 199 4.29 -9.38 -4.74
N ILE A 200 4.74 -10.24 -3.82
CA ILE A 200 5.77 -9.88 -2.83
C ILE A 200 7.04 -9.39 -3.54
N LEU A 201 7.60 -10.20 -4.45
CA LEU A 201 8.85 -9.86 -5.13
C LEU A 201 8.73 -8.59 -5.97
N LEU A 202 7.66 -8.49 -6.77
CA LEU A 202 7.39 -7.32 -7.61
C LEU A 202 7.24 -6.04 -6.79
N LEU A 203 6.39 -6.08 -5.75
CA LEU A 203 6.13 -4.89 -4.95
C LEU A 203 7.35 -4.50 -4.13
N ARG A 204 8.14 -5.47 -3.65
CA ARG A 204 9.39 -5.19 -2.93
C ARG A 204 10.40 -4.52 -3.85
N GLN A 205 10.53 -4.99 -5.08
CA GLN A 205 11.39 -4.35 -6.08
C GLN A 205 10.91 -2.94 -6.42
N LYS A 206 9.60 -2.74 -6.63
CA LYS A 206 9.01 -1.44 -6.97
C LYS A 206 9.16 -0.43 -5.83
N THR A 207 8.91 -0.82 -4.58
CA THR A 207 8.81 0.11 -3.44
C THR A 207 10.08 0.19 -2.60
N GLY A 208 10.89 -0.86 -2.58
CA GLY A 208 12.01 -1.00 -1.65
C GLY A 208 11.61 -1.22 -0.20
N PHE A 209 10.33 -1.44 0.10
CA PHE A 209 9.86 -1.64 1.47
C PHE A 209 10.38 -2.95 2.05
N MET A 210 10.70 -2.91 3.34
CA MET A 210 11.08 -4.09 4.12
C MET A 210 9.88 -5.03 4.27
N LEU A 211 10.11 -6.33 4.18
CA LEU A 211 9.10 -7.34 4.46
C LEU A 211 8.86 -7.43 5.97
N SER A 212 7.61 -7.60 6.39
CA SER A 212 7.31 -8.02 7.75
C SER A 212 7.83 -9.44 8.00
N SER A 213 7.83 -9.85 9.28
CA SER A 213 8.19 -11.23 9.63
C SER A 213 7.28 -12.24 8.94
N ALA A 214 5.97 -11.99 8.90
CA ALA A 214 5.01 -12.87 8.26
C ALA A 214 5.25 -13.01 6.75
N VAL A 215 5.50 -11.89 6.05
CA VAL A 215 5.77 -11.89 4.61
C VAL A 215 7.12 -12.57 4.29
N PHE A 216 8.15 -12.31 5.10
CA PHE A 216 9.45 -12.97 4.96
C PHE A 216 9.34 -14.50 5.16
N GLN A 217 8.65 -14.94 6.22
CA GLN A 217 8.47 -16.38 6.48
C GLN A 217 7.62 -17.05 5.40
N TYR A 218 6.64 -16.34 4.82
CA TYR A 218 5.89 -16.84 3.68
C TYR A 218 6.82 -17.19 2.51
N ILE A 219 7.75 -16.31 2.14
CA ILE A 219 8.73 -16.57 1.08
C ILE A 219 9.61 -17.78 1.42
N LYS A 220 10.18 -17.84 2.63
CA LYS A 220 11.11 -18.92 3.00
C LYS A 220 10.45 -20.28 3.20
N GLN A 221 9.22 -20.33 3.72
CA GLN A 221 8.64 -21.56 4.25
C GLN A 221 7.43 -22.07 3.47
N GLN A 222 6.71 -21.19 2.76
CA GLN A 222 5.44 -21.54 2.11
C GLN A 222 5.55 -21.69 0.60
N ILE A 223 6.75 -21.51 0.04
CA ILE A 223 7.03 -21.67 -1.39
C ILE A 223 7.72 -23.02 -1.62
N ASP A 224 6.94 -23.99 -2.11
CA ASP A 224 7.43 -25.30 -2.54
C ASP A 224 7.96 -25.27 -3.99
N ILE A 225 8.56 -26.38 -4.43
CA ILE A 225 9.12 -26.51 -5.79
C ILE A 225 8.07 -26.25 -6.87
N ASP A 226 6.84 -26.74 -6.69
CA ASP A 226 5.76 -26.56 -7.66
C ASP A 226 5.35 -25.09 -7.76
N THR A 227 5.34 -24.39 -6.63
CA THR A 227 5.11 -22.94 -6.56
C THR A 227 6.21 -22.16 -7.29
N LEU A 228 7.48 -22.58 -7.16
CA LEU A 228 8.61 -21.97 -7.89
C LEU A 228 8.50 -22.19 -9.40
N LEU A 229 8.13 -23.40 -9.84
CA LEU A 229 7.93 -23.69 -11.26
C LEU A 229 6.77 -22.88 -11.84
N ALA A 230 5.69 -22.71 -11.09
CA ALA A 230 4.57 -21.86 -11.48
C ALA A 230 4.96 -20.37 -11.51
N LEU A 231 5.73 -19.90 -10.53
CA LEU A 231 6.27 -18.54 -10.48
C LEU A 231 7.17 -18.27 -11.71
N GLN A 232 8.05 -19.20 -12.06
CA GLN A 232 8.91 -19.09 -13.25
C GLN A 232 8.10 -18.86 -14.53
N LYS A 233 6.96 -19.56 -14.68
CA LYS A 233 6.05 -19.38 -15.81
C LYS A 233 5.41 -17.99 -15.81
N ILE A 234 4.94 -17.52 -14.65
CA ILE A 234 4.37 -16.18 -14.50
C ILE A 234 5.40 -15.11 -14.88
N LEU A 235 6.62 -15.21 -14.36
CA LEU A 235 7.67 -14.23 -14.62
C LEU A 235 8.08 -14.24 -16.10
N SER A 236 8.25 -15.42 -16.71
CA SER A 236 8.63 -15.53 -18.12
C SER A 236 7.55 -15.02 -19.09
N ALA A 237 6.27 -15.05 -18.67
CA ALA A 237 5.18 -14.52 -19.48
C ALA A 237 5.04 -12.99 -19.37
N ARG A 238 5.56 -12.37 -18.31
CA ARG A 238 5.31 -10.95 -17.97
C ARG A 238 6.54 -10.05 -18.10
N PHE A 239 7.74 -10.61 -18.04
CA PHE A 239 8.99 -9.86 -18.06
C PHE A 239 9.91 -10.39 -19.14
N ASP A 240 10.78 -9.50 -19.61
CA ASP A 240 11.95 -9.90 -20.37
C ASP A 240 12.96 -10.65 -19.47
N ARG A 241 14.09 -11.01 -20.05
CA ARG A 241 15.15 -11.74 -19.35
C ARG A 241 15.64 -10.95 -18.13
N ASP A 242 15.95 -9.68 -18.29
CA ASP A 242 16.60 -8.87 -17.26
C ASP A 242 15.65 -8.62 -16.09
N GLY A 243 14.38 -8.30 -16.37
CA GLY A 243 13.36 -8.12 -15.33
C GLY A 243 13.08 -9.40 -14.55
N ARG A 244 13.03 -10.54 -15.24
CA ARG A 244 12.88 -11.85 -14.59
C ARG A 244 14.10 -12.18 -13.72
N ASP A 245 15.31 -11.99 -14.24
CA ASP A 245 16.54 -12.33 -13.53
C ASP A 245 16.70 -11.45 -12.28
N ALA A 246 16.30 -10.17 -12.33
CA ALA A 246 16.28 -9.28 -11.17
C ALA A 246 15.33 -9.78 -10.05
N LEU A 247 14.14 -10.27 -10.40
CA LEU A 247 13.19 -10.82 -9.44
C LEU A 247 13.68 -12.14 -8.82
N TRP A 248 14.39 -12.97 -9.58
CA TRP A 248 15.02 -14.18 -9.03
C TRP A 248 16.18 -13.88 -8.09
N GLN A 249 17.04 -12.92 -8.46
CA GLN A 249 18.11 -12.47 -7.56
C GLN A 249 17.55 -11.91 -6.25
N GLU A 250 16.39 -11.25 -6.30
CA GLU A 250 15.68 -10.81 -5.10
C GLU A 250 15.23 -12.00 -4.24
N TYR A 251 14.60 -13.01 -4.85
CA TYR A 251 14.21 -14.23 -4.16
C TYR A 251 15.40 -14.96 -3.53
N ASP A 252 16.48 -15.17 -4.27
CA ASP A 252 17.69 -15.85 -3.79
C ASP A 252 18.31 -15.08 -2.61
N ARG A 253 18.36 -13.76 -2.69
CA ARG A 253 18.86 -12.91 -1.60
C ARG A 253 18.01 -13.06 -0.34
N LEU A 254 16.68 -13.04 -0.46
CA LEU A 254 15.78 -13.24 0.68
C LEU A 254 15.99 -14.63 1.32
N CYS A 255 16.14 -15.66 0.49
CA CYS A 255 16.36 -17.02 0.95
C CYS A 255 17.72 -17.22 1.63
N ALA A 256 18.74 -16.45 1.24
CA ALA A 256 20.09 -16.51 1.79
C ALA A 256 20.18 -16.02 3.25
N PHE A 257 19.24 -15.19 3.72
CA PHE A 257 19.21 -14.82 5.14
C PHE A 257 18.82 -16.02 6.00
N PRO A 258 19.53 -16.30 7.11
CA PRO A 258 19.22 -17.44 7.98
C PRO A 258 17.84 -17.31 8.63
N ASP A 259 17.51 -16.10 9.10
CA ASP A 259 16.26 -15.77 9.79
C ASP A 259 15.82 -14.32 9.52
N TYR A 260 14.71 -13.94 10.14
CA TYR A 260 14.14 -12.60 9.98
C TYR A 260 14.98 -11.50 10.63
N ASP A 261 15.67 -11.79 11.74
CA ASP A 261 16.47 -10.78 12.44
C ASP A 261 17.69 -10.38 11.62
N ALA A 262 18.36 -11.36 11.00
CA ALA A 262 19.44 -11.12 10.05
C ALA A 262 18.97 -10.32 8.83
N TYR A 263 17.80 -10.66 8.28
CA TYR A 263 17.19 -9.91 7.17
C TYR A 263 16.88 -8.46 7.56
N ARG A 264 16.21 -8.26 8.70
CA ARG A 264 15.77 -6.94 9.18
C ARG A 264 16.95 -6.00 9.41
N ALA A 265 18.04 -6.49 10.01
CA ALA A 265 19.24 -5.70 10.26
C ALA A 265 19.81 -5.12 8.95
N ASN A 266 19.91 -5.94 7.90
CA ASN A 266 20.42 -5.50 6.60
C ASN A 266 19.42 -4.63 5.82
N ALA A 267 18.13 -4.96 5.88
CA ALA A 267 17.11 -4.20 5.16
C ALA A 267 16.91 -2.77 5.70
N ALA A 268 17.11 -2.56 7.01
CA ALA A 268 17.04 -1.23 7.62
C ALA A 268 18.13 -0.29 7.08
N GLU A 269 19.34 -0.80 6.88
CA GLU A 269 20.45 -0.06 6.29
C GLU A 269 20.13 0.35 4.83
N ALA A 270 19.57 -0.57 4.04
CA ALA A 270 19.23 -0.30 2.64
C ALA A 270 18.12 0.77 2.46
N VAL A 271 17.12 0.78 3.34
CA VAL A 271 16.06 1.81 3.33
C VAL A 271 16.65 3.18 3.69
N MET A 272 17.51 3.25 4.72
CA MET A 272 18.14 4.50 5.12
C MET A 272 19.00 5.13 4.01
N VAL A 273 19.79 4.31 3.29
CA VAL A 273 20.62 4.77 2.17
C VAL A 273 19.79 5.31 1.01
N ARG A 274 18.65 4.67 0.68
CA ARG A 274 17.77 5.11 -0.41
C ARG A 274 16.94 6.34 -0.05
N THR A 275 16.48 6.45 1.19
CA THR A 275 15.56 7.52 1.62
C THR A 275 16.29 8.81 1.98
N TYR A 276 17.51 8.72 2.53
CA TYR A 276 18.23 9.89 3.04
C TYR A 276 19.47 10.26 2.23
N GLY A 277 19.91 9.41 1.30
CA GLY A 277 21.20 9.55 0.65
C GLY A 277 22.30 9.41 1.69
N SER A 278 23.13 8.38 1.59
CA SER A 278 24.39 8.36 2.33
C SER A 278 25.27 9.52 1.85
N SER A 279 25.12 10.67 2.50
CA SER A 279 26.16 11.67 2.66
C SER A 279 27.06 11.16 3.79
N LEU A 280 27.92 10.20 3.50
CA LEU A 280 29.05 9.88 4.37
C LEU A 280 30.26 9.65 3.47
N ASP A 281 31.04 10.72 3.37
CA ASP A 281 32.39 10.92 2.82
C ASP A 281 32.65 10.64 1.32
#